data_AF-L0GPC9-F1
#
_entry.id   AF-L0GPC9-F1
#
_cell.length_a   1.000
_cell.length_b   1.000
_cell.length_c   1.000
_cell.angle_alpha   90.00
_cell.angle_beta   90.00
_cell.angle_gamma   90.00
#
_symmetry.space_group_name_H-M   'P 1'
#
loop_
_entity.id
_entity.type
_entity.pdbx_description
1 polymer ?
#
loop_
_entity_poly.entity_id
_entity_poly.type
_entity_poly.pdbx_seq_one_letter_code
_entity_poly.pdbx_strand_id
1 'polypeptide(L)' 'MMTTCPVCGTEFVKRRKNHKHCSSRCTLSLFRIRQKALEAFHSTLLSLHSKASLALLIDGMTPQHKEDNS' A
#
# COMPACT_ATOMS: atom_id res chain seq x y z
N MET A 1 -14.12 -19.23 -3.73
CA MET A 1 -14.50 -17.83 -3.46
C MET A 1 -13.88 -16.93 -4.50
N MET A 2 -14.70 -16.15 -5.20
CA MET A 2 -14.24 -15.06 -6.06
C MET A 2 -13.76 -13.89 -5.19
N THR A 3 -12.80 -13.14 -5.69
CA THR A 3 -12.22 -11.99 -5.00
C THR A 3 -11.88 -10.92 -6.01
N THR A 4 -11.92 -9.66 -5.60
CA THR A 4 -11.55 -8.52 -6.42
C THR A 4 -10.06 -8.23 -6.31
N CYS A 5 -9.38 -8.00 -7.42
CA CYS A 5 -7.97 -7.61 -7.42
C CYS A 5 -7.82 -6.16 -6.95
N PRO A 6 -7.02 -5.87 -5.91
CA PRO A 6 -6.86 -4.51 -5.39
C PRO A 6 -6.07 -3.59 -6.31
N VAL A 7 -5.45 -4.12 -7.38
CA VAL A 7 -4.63 -3.34 -8.33
C VAL A 7 -5.45 -2.90 -9.55
N CYS A 8 -6.34 -3.75 -10.04
CA CYS A 8 -7.06 -3.51 -11.31
C CYS A 8 -8.58 -3.67 -11.22
N GLY A 9 -9.12 -4.04 -10.06
CA GLY A 9 -10.57 -4.23 -9.86
C GLY A 9 -11.16 -5.49 -10.48
N THR A 10 -10.37 -6.31 -11.18
CA THR A 10 -10.86 -7.54 -11.81
C THR A 10 -11.26 -8.59 -10.78
N GLU A 11 -12.43 -9.20 -10.93
CA GLU A 11 -12.84 -10.36 -10.15
C GLU A 11 -12.12 -11.63 -10.64
N PHE A 12 -11.58 -12.41 -9.71
CA PHE A 12 -10.87 -13.64 -10.02
C PHE A 12 -11.04 -14.72 -8.96
N VAL A 13 -10.86 -15.96 -9.36
CA VAL A 13 -10.91 -17.11 -8.45
C VAL A 13 -9.54 -17.31 -7.79
N LYS A 14 -9.51 -17.33 -6.45
CA LYS A 14 -8.28 -17.62 -5.70
C LYS A 14 -7.89 -19.09 -5.87
N ARG A 15 -6.67 -19.34 -6.38
CA ARG A 15 -6.08 -20.69 -6.43
C ARG A 15 -5.44 -21.14 -5.11
N ARG A 16 -5.07 -20.18 -4.25
CA ARG A 16 -4.43 -20.40 -2.95
C ARG A 16 -5.00 -19.41 -1.93
N LYS A 17 -4.96 -19.74 -0.63
CA LYS A 17 -5.43 -18.86 0.46
C LYS A 17 -4.82 -17.46 0.40
N ASN A 18 -3.53 -17.36 0.05
CA ASN A 18 -2.78 -16.11 -0.01
C ASN A 18 -2.78 -15.45 -1.41
N HIS A 19 -3.61 -15.91 -2.35
CA HIS A 19 -3.68 -15.32 -3.68
C HIS A 19 -4.44 -13.99 -3.65
N LYS A 20 -3.72 -12.87 -3.68
CA LYS A 20 -4.26 -11.50 -3.53
C LYS A 20 -4.50 -10.77 -4.85
N HIS A 21 -3.87 -11.17 -5.94
CA HIS A 21 -3.94 -10.48 -7.22
C HIS A 21 -4.42 -11.43 -8.32
N CYS A 22 -5.07 -10.90 -9.35
CA CYS A 22 -5.58 -11.72 -10.45
C CYS A 22 -4.47 -12.32 -11.33
N SER A 23 -3.29 -11.69 -11.36
CA SER A 23 -2.17 -12.08 -12.22
C SER A 23 -0.82 -11.65 -11.63
N SER A 24 0.26 -12.26 -12.15
CA SER A 24 1.64 -11.86 -11.87
C SER A 24 1.90 -10.39 -12.25
N ARG A 25 1.26 -9.89 -13.31
CA ARG A 25 1.32 -8.48 -13.72
C ARG A 25 0.85 -7.55 -12.61
N CYS A 26 -0.27 -7.86 -11.96
CA CYS A 26 -0.78 -7.04 -10.86
C CYS A 26 0.12 -7.11 -9.63
N THR A 27 0.71 -8.28 -9.34
CA THR A 27 1.72 -8.42 -8.29
C THR A 27 2.93 -7.52 -8.55
N LEU A 28 3.47 -7.55 -9.77
CA LEU A 28 4.61 -6.73 -10.16
C LEU A 28 4.27 -5.23 -10.18
N SER A 29 3.06 -4.88 -10.62
CA SER A 29 2.60 -3.49 -10.61
C SER A 29 2.53 -2.95 -9.18
N LEU A 30 2.00 -3.72 -8.24
CA LEU A 30 1.95 -3.31 -6.84
C LEU A 30 3.36 -3.13 -6.25
N PHE A 31 4.29 -4.03 -6.59
CA PHE A 31 5.69 -3.90 -6.18
C PHE A 31 6.31 -2.60 -6.68
N ARG A 32 6.12 -2.26 -7.95
CA ARG A 32 6.63 -1.01 -8.54
C ARG A 32 6.00 0.24 -7.93
N ILE A 33 4.70 0.22 -7.66
CA ILE A 33 4.00 1.33 -7.00
C ILE A 33 4.61 1.56 -5.60
N ARG A 34 4.85 0.49 -4.84
CA ARG A 34 5.47 0.56 -3.51
C ARG A 34 6.90 1.09 -3.57
N GLN A 35 7.69 0.64 -4.53
CA GLN A 35 9.06 1.11 -4.71
C GLN A 35 9.10 2.62 -4.99
N LYS A 36 8.27 3.10 -5.92
CA LYS A 36 8.16 4.53 -6.22
C LYS A 36 7.69 5.35 -5.01
N ALA A 37 6.72 4.84 -4.26
CA ALA A 37 6.25 5.50 -3.05
C ALA A 37 7.36 5.60 -1.99
N LEU A 38 8.16 4.55 -1.83
CA LEU A 38 9.30 4.54 -0.92
C LEU A 38 10.39 5.54 -1.35
N GLU A 39 10.71 5.58 -2.64
CA GLU A 39 11.68 6.54 -3.20
C GLU A 39 11.22 7.99 -2.99
N ALA A 40 9.95 8.28 -3.29
CA ALA A 40 9.36 9.60 -3.04
C ALA A 40 9.37 9.97 -1.56
N PHE A 41 9.03 9.02 -0.69
CA PHE A 41 9.08 9.22 0.76
C PHE A 41 10.50 9.50 1.24
N HIS A 42 11.48 8.70 0.81
CA HIS A 42 12.88 8.92 1.15
C HIS A 42 13.40 10.29 0.68
N SER A 43 13.06 10.70 -0.54
CA SER A 43 13.38 12.05 -1.03
C SER A 43 12.75 13.14 -0.16
N THR A 44 11.51 12.93 0.28
CA THR A 44 10.81 13.87 1.16
C THR A 44 11.52 13.97 2.51
N LEU A 45 11.88 12.83 3.12
CA LEU A 45 12.65 12.77 4.36
C LEU A 45 13.98 13.53 4.29
N LEU A 46 14.71 13.40 3.18
CA LEU A 46 15.98 14.13 3.00
C LEU A 46 15.79 15.64 2.84
N SER A 47 14.64 16.08 2.30
CA SER A 47 14.31 17.50 2.15
C SER A 47 13.79 18.16 3.43
N LEU A 48 13.47 17.38 4.46
CA LEU A 48 12.95 17.88 5.72
C LEU A 48 14.08 18.39 6.61
N HIS A 49 14.08 19.70 6.86
CA HIS A 49 15.08 20.35 7.71
C HIS A 49 14.66 20.49 9.18
N SER A 50 13.43 20.09 9.55
CA SER A 50 12.93 20.22 10.91
C SER A 50 12.23 18.95 11.41
N LYS A 51 12.48 18.63 12.69
CA LYS A 51 11.83 17.50 13.39
C LYS A 51 10.31 17.70 13.51
N ALA A 52 9.85 18.95 13.63
CA ALA A 52 8.43 19.27 13.71
C ALA A 52 7.68 18.90 12.42
N SER A 53 8.28 19.20 11.25
CA SER A 53 7.70 18.85 9.95
C SER A 53 7.66 17.33 9.71
N LEU A 54 8.64 16.59 10.24
CA LEU A 54 8.63 15.12 10.18
C LEU A 54 7.50 14.52 11.04
N ALA A 55 7.26 15.05 12.24
CA ALA A 55 6.20 14.57 13.13
C ALA A 55 4.81 14.69 12.49
N LEU A 56 4.52 15.82 11.84
CA LEU A 56 3.24 16.04 11.13
C LEU A 56 3.01 15.05 9.98
N LEU A 57 4.07 14.62 9.29
CA LEU A 57 3.97 13.62 8.23
C LEU A 57 3.69 12.23 8.77
N ILE A 58 4.32 11.85 9.88
CA ILE A 58 4.13 10.54 10.51
C ILE A 58 2.69 10.40 11.01
N ASP A 59 2.14 11.42 11.66
CA ASP A 59 0.78 11.41 12.20
C ASP A 59 -0.27 11.15 11.10
N GLY A 60 -0.08 11.74 9.92
CA GLY A 60 -0.95 11.53 8.76
C GLY A 60 -0.83 10.17 8.08
N MET A 61 0.22 9.39 8.37
CA MET A 61 0.46 8.05 7.78
C MET A 61 0.00 6.89 8.67
N THR A 62 -0.45 7.17 9.90
CA THR A 62 -0.93 6.11 10.79
C THR A 62 -2.23 5.51 10.25
N PRO A 63 -2.26 4.21 9.92
CA PRO A 63 -3.49 3.57 9.49
C PRO A 63 -4.48 3.58 10.67
N GLN A 64 -5.64 4.22 10.48
CA GLN A 64 -6.78 4.08 11.39
C GLN A 64 -7.18 2.61 11.42
N HIS A 65 -6.69 1.86 12.40
CA HIS A 65 -7.23 0.56 12.75
C HIS A 65 -8.66 0.78 13.24
N LYS A 66 -9.62 0.68 12.34
CA LYS A 66 -11.03 0.54 12.71
C LYS A 66 -11.20 -0.87 13.27
N GLU A 67 -11.17 -0.99 14.58
CA GLU A 67 -11.68 -2.15 15.30
C GLU A 67 -13.21 -2.15 15.16
N ASP A 68 -13.72 -2.67 14.05
CA ASP A 68 -15.13 -3.08 13.98
C ASP A 68 -15.25 -4.43 14.69
N ASN A 69 -15.43 -4.37 16.01
CA ASN A 69 -15.86 -5.49 16.86
C ASN A 69 -17.38 -5.60 16.72
N SER A 70 -17.86 -6.61 16.00
CA SER A 70 -19.27 -7.01 16.00
C SER A 70 -19.42 -8.52 15.85
#